data_AF-W4PEZ4-F1
#
_entry.id   AF-W4PEZ4-F1
#
_cell.length_a   1.000
_cell.length_b   1.000
_cell.length_c   1.000
_cell.angle_alpha   90.00
_cell.angle_beta   90.00
_cell.angle_gamma   90.00
#
_symmetry.space_group_name_H-M   'P 1'
#
loop_
_entity.id
_entity.type
_entity.pdbx_description
1 polymer ?
#
loop_
_entity_poly.entity_id
_entity_poly.type
_entity_poly.pdbx_seq_one_letter_code
_entity_poly.pdbx_strand_id
1 'polypeptide(L)'
;MVPPPLAFDVLDAVMKELPGFPIVLHGSSSVPQEEVETINKFGGALKAAIGIPEEWLRKAAKSAVCKINIDSDSRLAMTAAIRRVFAEKPAEFDPRKYLGPARDSMEKLYKHKIINVLGSDNKLAE
;
A
#
# COMPACT_ATOMS: atom_id res chain seq x y z
N MET A 1 -0.50 6.75 -17.46
CA MET A 1 0.81 7.25 -16.99
C MET A 1 1.48 6.08 -16.27
N VAL A 2 2.78 5.87 -16.48
CA VAL A 2 3.54 4.77 -15.88
C VAL A 2 4.32 5.36 -14.70
N PRO A 3 4.35 4.72 -13.52
CA PRO A 3 5.15 5.22 -12.41
C PRO A 3 6.64 5.23 -12.82
N PRO A 4 7.44 6.21 -12.38
CA PRO A 4 8.87 6.19 -12.65
C PRO A 4 9.47 4.89 -12.10
N PRO A 5 10.37 4.24 -12.86
CA PRO A 5 10.92 2.96 -12.46
C PRO A 5 11.69 3.05 -11.14
N LEU A 6 11.62 2.00 -10.32
CA LEU A 6 12.55 1.88 -9.19
C LEU A 6 13.96 1.71 -9.77
N ALA A 7 14.86 2.63 -9.43
CA ALA A 7 16.24 2.65 -9.90
C ALA A 7 17.08 1.57 -9.20
N PHE A 8 16.93 0.32 -9.64
CA PHE A 8 17.65 -0.82 -9.07
C PHE A 8 19.17 -0.71 -9.25
N ASP A 9 19.62 -0.08 -10.33
CA ASP A 9 21.03 0.23 -10.58
C ASP A 9 21.62 1.13 -9.48
N VAL A 10 20.88 2.14 -9.04
CA VAL A 10 21.29 3.01 -7.92
C VAL A 10 21.28 2.24 -6.61
N LEU A 11 20.25 1.41 -6.38
CA LEU A 11 20.18 0.57 -5.18
C LEU A 11 21.37 -0.40 -5.10
N ASP A 12 21.72 -1.04 -6.21
CA ASP A 12 22.85 -1.96 -6.31
C ASP A 12 24.19 -1.25 -6.08
N ALA A 13 24.36 -0.05 -6.63
CA ALA A 13 25.54 0.78 -6.38
C ALA A 13 25.69 1.16 -4.90
N VAL A 14 24.59 1.57 -4.25
CA VAL A 14 24.60 1.89 -2.81
C VAL A 14 24.95 0.66 -1.98
N MET A 15 24.40 -0.51 -2.29
CA MET A 15 24.73 -1.76 -1.59
C MET A 15 26.19 -2.18 -1.75
N LYS A 16 26.81 -1.85 -2.89
CA LYS A 16 28.24 -2.10 -3.12
C LYS A 16 29.13 -1.18 -2.27
N GLU A 17 28.78 0.10 -2.18
CA GLU A 17 29.54 1.08 -1.39
C GLU A 17 29.30 0.92 0.12
N LEU A 18 28.11 0.44 0.52
CA LEU A 18 27.73 0.24 1.92
C LEU A 18 27.21 -1.20 2.15
N PRO A 19 28.08 -2.23 2.12
CA PRO A 19 27.68 -3.62 2.30
C PRO A 19 27.01 -3.85 3.65
N GLY A 20 25.80 -4.41 3.63
CA GLY A 20 25.04 -4.75 4.84
C GLY A 20 24.38 -3.58 5.55
N PHE A 21 24.50 -2.34 5.03
CA PHE A 21 23.80 -1.20 5.62
C PHE A 21 22.28 -1.29 5.37
N PRO A 22 21.42 -1.16 6.40
CA PRO A 22 19.97 -1.26 6.21
C PRO A 22 19.40 -0.09 5.40
N ILE A 23 18.63 -0.38 4.35
CA ILE A 23 18.06 0.63 3.44
C ILE A 23 16.56 0.80 3.68
N VAL A 24 16.07 2.04 3.57
CA VAL A 24 14.66 2.40 3.70
C VAL A 24 14.12 2.95 2.38
N LEU A 25 13.01 2.41 1.88
CA LEU A 25 12.29 2.95 0.74
C LEU A 25 11.13 3.84 1.18
N HIS A 26 11.17 5.11 0.81
CA HIS A 26 10.10 6.08 1.01
C HIS A 26 9.16 6.13 -0.20
N GLY A 27 7.93 6.61 0.01
CA GLY A 27 6.97 6.81 -1.10
C GLY A 27 6.58 5.53 -1.83
N SER A 28 6.52 4.39 -1.13
CA SER A 28 6.45 3.05 -1.72
C SER A 28 5.03 2.48 -1.79
N SER A 29 4.02 3.33 -1.79
CA SER A 29 2.63 2.90 -1.94
C SER A 29 2.37 2.37 -3.36
N SER A 30 1.63 1.25 -3.49
CA SER A 30 1.32 0.66 -4.80
C SER A 30 0.03 1.18 -5.42
N VAL A 31 -0.79 1.89 -4.64
CA VAL A 31 -2.07 2.49 -5.07
C VAL A 31 -3.00 1.41 -5.68
N PRO A 32 -3.70 0.63 -4.83
CA PRO A 32 -4.60 -0.43 -5.28
C PRO A 32 -5.71 0.14 -6.18
N GLN A 33 -5.75 -0.27 -7.44
CA GLN A 33 -6.67 0.32 -8.43
C GLN A 33 -8.14 0.01 -8.10
N GLU A 34 -8.44 -1.15 -7.52
CA GLU A 34 -9.79 -1.49 -7.05
C GLU A 34 -10.33 -0.47 -6.03
N GLU A 35 -9.47 0.05 -5.15
CA GLU A 35 -9.86 1.06 -4.16
C GLU A 35 -10.03 2.45 -4.79
N VAL A 36 -9.18 2.79 -5.78
CA VAL A 36 -9.33 4.01 -6.58
C VAL A 36 -10.65 4.00 -7.35
N GLU A 37 -10.97 2.88 -8.00
CA GLU A 37 -12.23 2.66 -8.72
C GLU A 37 -13.43 2.75 -7.78
N THR A 38 -13.34 2.12 -6.61
CA THR A 38 -14.40 2.19 -5.58
C THR A 38 -14.61 3.62 -5.10
N ILE A 39 -13.54 4.36 -4.82
CA ILE A 39 -13.63 5.78 -4.44
C ILE A 39 -14.32 6.58 -5.54
N ASN A 40 -13.90 6.43 -6.79
CA ASN A 40 -14.48 7.16 -7.92
C ASN A 40 -15.95 6.80 -8.17
N LYS A 41 -16.31 5.51 -8.01
CA LYS A 41 -17.70 5.03 -8.10
C LYS A 41 -18.60 5.70 -7.06
N PHE A 42 -18.10 5.93 -5.84
CA PHE A 42 -18.86 6.51 -4.73
C PHE A 42 -18.51 7.98 -4.47
N GLY A 43 -18.49 8.78 -5.54
CA GLY A 43 -18.42 10.24 -5.48
C GLY A 43 -17.03 10.81 -5.19
N GLY A 44 -15.98 10.03 -5.35
CA GLY A 44 -14.59 10.50 -5.38
C GLY A 44 -14.17 10.96 -6.79
N ALA A 45 -13.03 11.66 -6.86
CA ALA A 45 -12.50 12.18 -8.11
C ALA A 45 -10.96 12.06 -8.17
N LEU A 46 -10.45 10.87 -7.89
CA LEU A 46 -9.03 10.54 -7.98
C LEU A 46 -8.63 10.40 -9.45
N LYS A 47 -7.88 11.39 -9.95
CA LYS A 47 -7.30 11.39 -11.31
C LYS A 47 -5.85 10.92 -11.24
N ALA A 48 -5.44 10.07 -12.18
CA ALA A 48 -4.04 9.64 -12.36
C ALA A 48 -3.36 9.07 -11.09
N ALA A 49 -4.11 8.36 -10.24
CA ALA A 49 -3.57 7.71 -9.06
C ALA A 49 -2.78 6.45 -9.47
N ILE A 50 -1.44 6.54 -9.40
CA ILE A 50 -0.52 5.47 -9.82
C ILE A 50 0.49 5.27 -8.71
N GLY A 51 0.75 4.01 -8.35
CA GLY A 51 1.73 3.65 -7.35
C GLY A 51 2.84 2.77 -7.90
N ILE A 52 3.75 2.38 -7.03
CA ILE A 52 4.88 1.51 -7.38
C ILE A 52 4.38 0.08 -7.60
N PRO A 53 4.76 -0.60 -8.69
CA PRO A 53 4.42 -2.00 -8.91
C PRO A 53 4.91 -2.89 -7.76
N GLU A 54 4.02 -3.76 -7.26
CA GLU A 54 4.32 -4.59 -6.09
C GLU A 54 5.46 -5.58 -6.35
N GLU A 55 5.64 -6.03 -7.59
CA GLU A 55 6.75 -6.89 -7.99
C GLU A 55 8.11 -6.21 -7.79
N TRP A 56 8.19 -4.88 -7.92
CA TRP A 56 9.41 -4.14 -7.67
C TRP A 56 9.67 -3.98 -6.18
N LEU A 57 8.63 -3.72 -5.39
CA LEU A 57 8.72 -3.71 -3.93
C LEU A 57 9.17 -5.08 -3.40
N ARG A 58 8.62 -6.16 -3.97
CA ARG A 58 9.01 -7.54 -3.66
C ARG A 58 10.46 -7.83 -4.03
N LYS A 59 10.92 -7.34 -5.18
CA LYS A 59 12.33 -7.47 -5.58
C LYS A 59 13.24 -6.70 -4.63
N ALA A 60 12.88 -5.47 -4.27
CA ALA A 60 13.66 -4.63 -3.36
C ALA A 60 13.71 -5.23 -1.94
N ALA A 61 12.59 -5.75 -1.42
CA ALA A 61 12.54 -6.39 -0.09
C ALA A 61 13.43 -7.65 0.05
N LYS A 62 13.92 -8.21 -1.07
CA LYS A 62 14.89 -9.31 -1.06
C LYS A 62 16.35 -8.84 -1.04
N SER A 63 16.60 -7.52 -1.07
CA SER A 63 17.94 -6.92 -1.01
C SER A 63 18.22 -6.31 0.37
N ALA A 64 19.12 -5.33 0.48
CA ALA A 64 19.41 -4.62 1.73
C ALA A 64 18.26 -3.71 2.23
N VAL A 65 17.14 -3.62 1.49
CA VAL A 65 15.96 -2.87 1.95
C VAL A 65 15.28 -3.62 3.09
N CYS A 66 15.30 -3.02 4.28
CA CYS A 66 14.70 -3.58 5.48
C CYS A 66 13.40 -2.88 5.90
N LYS A 67 13.08 -1.73 5.29
CA LYS A 67 11.90 -0.92 5.62
C LYS A 67 11.30 -0.29 4.38
N ILE A 68 10.00 -0.49 4.18
CA ILE A 68 9.24 0.07 3.06
C ILE A 68 8.08 0.88 3.62
N ASN A 69 8.06 2.19 3.33
CA ASN A 69 7.03 3.09 3.84
C ASN A 69 5.80 3.04 2.93
N ILE A 70 4.66 2.62 3.48
CA ILE A 70 3.37 2.54 2.81
C ILE A 70 2.35 3.34 3.62
N ASP A 71 1.64 4.27 2.98
CA ASP A 71 0.66 5.12 3.65
C ASP A 71 -0.56 5.37 2.77
N SER A 72 -0.34 5.84 1.53
CA SER A 72 -1.43 6.12 0.59
C SER A 72 -2.37 4.93 0.37
N ASP A 73 -1.85 3.69 0.39
CA ASP A 73 -2.65 2.48 0.18
C ASP A 73 -3.71 2.30 1.27
N SER A 74 -3.36 2.49 2.55
CA SER A 74 -4.31 2.31 3.65
C SER A 74 -5.31 3.45 3.73
N ARG A 75 -4.90 4.68 3.38
CA ARG A 75 -5.81 5.82 3.21
C ARG A 75 -6.85 5.55 2.12
N LEU A 76 -6.43 4.96 1.00
CA LEU A 76 -7.34 4.58 -0.10
C LEU A 76 -8.32 3.49 0.35
N ALA A 77 -7.83 2.40 0.95
CA ALA A 77 -8.66 1.31 1.47
C ALA A 77 -9.72 1.79 2.47
N MET A 78 -9.31 2.62 3.44
CA MET A 78 -10.22 3.23 4.41
C MET A 78 -11.26 4.13 3.72
N THR A 79 -10.81 5.01 2.82
CA THR A 79 -11.70 5.99 2.15
C THR A 79 -12.71 5.29 1.25
N ALA A 80 -12.29 4.27 0.51
CA ALA A 80 -13.16 3.45 -0.35
C ALA A 80 -14.28 2.79 0.45
N ALA A 81 -13.91 2.12 1.56
CA ALA A 81 -14.86 1.45 2.43
C ALA A 81 -15.89 2.42 3.04
N ILE A 82 -15.44 3.58 3.54
CA ILE A 82 -16.34 4.59 4.13
C ILE A 82 -17.29 5.15 3.08
N ARG A 83 -16.78 5.55 1.91
CA ARG A 83 -17.60 6.09 0.81
C ARG A 83 -18.68 5.13 0.36
N ARG A 84 -18.36 3.84 0.25
CA ARG A 84 -19.33 2.80 -0.08
C ARG A 84 -20.45 2.72 0.97
N VAL A 85 -20.11 2.70 2.26
CA VAL A 85 -21.12 2.64 3.33
C VAL A 85 -22.04 3.87 3.28
N PHE A 86 -21.48 5.08 3.13
CA PHE A 86 -22.29 6.29 3.03
C PHE A 86 -23.21 6.31 1.81
N ALA A 87 -22.78 5.75 0.68
CA ALA A 87 -23.60 5.67 -0.52
C ALA A 87 -24.70 4.60 -0.43
N GLU A 88 -24.40 3.42 0.11
CA GLU A 88 -25.32 2.28 0.16
C GLU A 88 -26.27 2.32 1.37
N LYS A 89 -25.87 3.02 2.45
CA LYS A 89 -26.62 3.09 3.72
C LYS A 89 -26.73 4.54 4.20
N PRO A 90 -27.52 5.40 3.52
CA PRO A 90 -27.57 6.84 3.82
C PRO A 90 -28.11 7.20 5.21
N ALA A 91 -28.85 6.30 5.86
CA ALA A 91 -29.33 6.48 7.24
C ALA A 91 -28.27 6.10 8.31
N GLU A 92 -27.16 5.47 7.90
CA GLU A 92 -26.13 5.01 8.82
C GLU A 92 -25.27 6.19 9.30
N PHE A 93 -25.35 6.47 10.59
CA PHE A 93 -24.61 7.57 11.23
C PHE A 93 -23.64 7.07 12.31
N ASP A 94 -23.76 5.82 12.75
CA ASP A 94 -22.92 5.26 13.80
C ASP A 94 -21.49 5.06 13.24
N PRO A 95 -20.47 5.73 13.80
CA PRO A 95 -19.09 5.59 13.35
C PRO A 95 -18.58 4.17 13.29
N ARG A 96 -19.05 3.30 14.17
CA ARG A 96 -18.63 1.89 14.20
C ARG A 96 -19.06 1.16 12.93
N LYS A 97 -20.14 1.59 12.29
CA LYS A 97 -20.73 0.93 11.13
C LYS A 97 -20.05 1.27 9.80
N TYR A 98 -19.35 2.41 9.72
CA TYR A 98 -18.49 2.74 8.58
C TYR A 98 -17.00 2.58 8.86
N LEU A 99 -16.54 2.79 10.11
CA LEU A 99 -15.14 2.55 10.50
C LEU A 99 -14.82 1.06 10.70
N GLY A 100 -15.79 0.23 11.07
CA GLY A 100 -15.62 -1.23 11.14
C GLY A 100 -15.19 -1.81 9.79
N PRO A 101 -15.99 -1.66 8.71
CA PRO A 101 -15.61 -2.08 7.38
C PRO A 101 -14.31 -1.45 6.86
N ALA A 102 -14.01 -0.20 7.25
CA ALA A 102 -12.79 0.47 6.87
C ALA A 102 -11.54 -0.15 7.53
N ARG A 103 -11.63 -0.49 8.81
CA ARG A 103 -10.59 -1.23 9.52
C ARG A 103 -10.38 -2.60 8.89
N ASP A 104 -11.45 -3.34 8.59
CA ASP A 104 -11.36 -4.67 8.00
C ASP A 104 -10.72 -4.64 6.60
N SER A 105 -11.01 -3.60 5.81
CA SER A 105 -10.35 -3.36 4.50
C SER A 105 -8.85 -3.08 4.67
N MET A 106 -8.46 -2.20 5.60
CA MET A 106 -7.05 -1.95 5.90
C MET A 106 -6.32 -3.20 6.39
N GLU A 107 -6.95 -4.02 7.24
CA GLU A 107 -6.36 -5.27 7.73
C GLU A 107 -6.10 -6.24 6.57
N LYS A 108 -7.07 -6.41 5.66
CA LYS A 108 -6.91 -7.21 4.44
C LYS A 108 -5.73 -6.71 3.60
N LEU A 109 -5.65 -5.39 3.39
CA LEU A 109 -4.54 -4.76 2.67
C LEU A 109 -3.19 -5.08 3.33
N TYR A 110 -3.05 -4.86 4.63
CA TYR A 110 -1.78 -5.11 5.32
C TYR A 110 -1.38 -6.58 5.30
N LYS A 111 -2.32 -7.51 5.48
CA LYS A 111 -2.06 -8.95 5.34
C LYS A 111 -1.53 -9.28 3.94
N HIS A 112 -2.15 -8.75 2.89
CA HIS A 112 -1.66 -8.92 1.51
C HIS A 112 -0.23 -8.37 1.35
N LYS A 113 0.04 -7.15 1.85
CA LYS A 113 1.38 -6.55 1.78
C LYS A 113 2.42 -7.40 2.51
N ILE A 114 2.15 -7.84 3.73
CA ILE A 114 3.08 -8.64 4.54
C ILE A 114 3.42 -9.95 3.85
N ILE A 115 2.43 -10.67 3.34
CA ILE A 115 2.60 -12.01 2.76
C ILE A 115 3.18 -11.95 1.35
N ASN A 116 2.55 -11.16 0.47
CA ASN A 116 2.79 -11.24 -0.98
C ASN A 116 3.84 -10.23 -1.47
N VAL A 117 4.02 -9.11 -0.76
CA VAL A 117 4.86 -7.99 -1.23
C VAL A 117 6.14 -7.89 -0.41
N LEU A 118 6.03 -7.69 0.90
CA LEU A 118 7.16 -7.46 1.80
C LEU A 118 7.87 -8.76 2.17
N GLY A 119 7.13 -9.86 2.29
CA GLY A 119 7.70 -11.17 2.65
C GLY A 119 8.12 -11.30 4.10
N SER A 120 7.57 -10.47 4.98
CA SER A 120 7.87 -10.46 6.42
C SER A 120 6.96 -11.39 7.22
N ASP A 121 6.11 -12.18 6.55
CA ASP A 121 5.24 -13.15 7.21
C ASP A 121 6.05 -14.24 7.94
N ASN A 122 5.62 -14.61 9.15
CA ASN A 122 6.28 -15.57 10.04
C ASN A 122 7.73 -15.24 10.46
N LYS A 123 8.13 -13.96 10.43
CA LYS A 123 9.50 -13.51 10.78
C LYS A 123 9.69 -13.01 12.22
N LEU A 124 8.67 -13.12 13.09
CA LEU A 124 8.72 -12.58 14.46
C LEU A 124 9.71 -13.32 15.38
N ALA A 125 10.00 -14.58 15.09
CA ALA A 125 10.83 -15.46 15.94
C ALA A 125 12.23 -15.75 15.37
N GLU A 126 12.60 -15.10 14.25
CA GLU A 126 13.96 -15.08 13.70
C GLU A 126 14.79 -13.96 14.35
#